data_AF-A0A538NRT0-F1
#
_entry.id   AF-A0A538NRT0-F1
#
_cell.length_a   1.000
_cell.length_b   1.000
_cell.length_c   1.000
_cell.angle_alpha   90.00
_cell.angle_beta   90.00
_cell.angle_gamma   90.00
#
_symmetry.space_group_name_H-M   'P 1'
#
loop_
_entity.id
_entity.type
_entity.pdbx_description
1 polymer ?
#
loop_
_entity_poly.entity_id
_entity_poly.type
_entity_poly.pdbx_seq_one_letter_code
_entity_poly.pdbx_strand_id
1 'polypeptide(L)' 'ECEECVKIGAQWVHLRTCQECGVTLCCDSSPNHHASKHAHQSAHPVIASAQPGERWLYCYSDDAFVEY' A
#
# COMPACT_ATOMS: atom_id res chain seq x y z
N GLU A 1 1.19 9.04 5.60
CA GLU A 1 -0.22 9.25 5.20
C GLU A 1 -0.41 8.91 3.73
N CYS A 2 -1.65 8.82 3.23
CA CYS A 2 -1.90 8.58 1.80
C CYS A 2 -2.23 9.91 1.10
N GLU A 3 -1.28 10.44 0.32
CA GLU A 3 -1.42 11.73 -0.36
C GLU A 3 -2.67 11.80 -1.26
N GLU A 4 -2.97 10.72 -1.99
CA GLU A 4 -4.14 10.68 -2.87
C GLU A 4 -5.45 10.77 -2.10
N CYS A 5 -5.55 10.15 -0.92
CA CYS A 5 -6.72 10.31 -0.05
C CYS A 5 -6.81 11.73 0.51
N VAL A 6 -5.69 12.35 0.89
CA VAL A 6 -5.65 13.73 1.40
C VAL A 6 -6.15 14.71 0.34
N LYS A 7 -5.74 14.56 -0.93
CA LYS A 7 -6.16 15.41 -2.05
C LYS A 7 -7.68 15.44 -2.25
N ILE A 8 -8.34 14.32 -2.01
CA ILE A 8 -9.80 14.18 -2.17
C ILE A 8 -10.56 14.31 -0.84
N GLY A 9 -9.87 14.59 0.27
CA GLY A 9 -10.48 14.66 1.61
C GLY A 9 -11.07 13.33 2.09
N ALA A 10 -10.57 12.20 1.58
CA ALA A 10 -11.04 10.88 1.98
C ALA A 10 -10.26 10.32 3.16
N GLN A 11 -10.92 9.46 3.92
CA GLN A 11 -10.28 8.69 4.99
C GLN A 11 -9.67 7.38 4.45
N TRP A 12 -8.73 6.83 5.21
CA TRP A 12 -8.13 5.53 4.97
C TRP A 12 -8.12 4.72 6.26
N VAL A 13 -8.02 3.40 6.11
CA VAL A 13 -7.94 2.46 7.22
C VAL A 13 -6.46 2.29 7.57
N HIS A 14 -5.71 1.54 6.77
CA HIS A 14 -4.29 1.28 6.97
C HIS A 14 -3.45 1.79 5.80
N LEU A 15 -2.15 1.98 6.06
CA LEU A 15 -1.18 2.46 5.08
C LEU A 15 -0.20 1.36 4.70
N ARG A 16 0.20 1.36 3.43
CA ARG A 16 1.15 0.44 2.81
C ARG A 16 2.21 1.24 2.07
N THR A 17 3.47 0.85 2.20
CA THR A 17 4.61 1.53 1.56
C THR A 17 5.16 0.67 0.44
N CYS A 18 5.17 1.19 -0.78
CA CYS A 18 5.79 0.51 -1.92
C CYS A 18 7.30 0.35 -1.66
N GLN A 19 7.82 -0.85 -1.88
CA GLN A 19 9.25 -1.14 -1.65
C GLN A 19 10.16 -0.74 -2.83
N GLU A 20 9.57 -0.39 -3.97
CA GLU A 20 10.33 0.03 -5.17
C GLU A 20 10.51 1.54 -5.24
N CYS A 21 9.45 2.31 -4.99
CA CYS A 21 9.49 3.78 -5.07
C CYS A 21 9.31 4.51 -3.72
N GLY A 22 8.99 3.79 -2.64
CA GLY A 22 8.85 4.37 -1.31
C GLY A 22 7.54 5.12 -1.05
N VAL A 23 6.61 5.19 -2.01
CA VAL A 23 5.33 5.87 -1.81
C VAL A 23 4.48 5.16 -0.78
N THR A 24 3.80 5.92 0.08
CA THR A 24 2.86 5.39 1.08
C THR A 24 1.42 5.63 0.64
N LEU A 25 0.65 4.56 0.53
CA LEU A 25 -0.72 4.56 -0.02
C LEU A 25 -1.68 3.81 0.89
N CYS A 26 -2.98 4.06 0.72
CA CYS A 26 -4.00 3.37 1.49
C CYS A 26 -4.18 1.92 1.02
N CYS A 27 -4.40 1.00 1.97
CA CYS A 27 -4.58 -0.42 1.69
C CYS A 27 -5.86 -0.74 0.90
N ASP A 28 -5.97 -1.99 0.47
CA ASP A 28 -7.16 -2.54 -0.20
C ASP A 28 -8.41 -2.65 0.69
N SER A 29 -8.30 -2.43 2.00
CA SER A 29 -9.46 -2.30 2.88
C SER A 29 -9.94 -0.84 3.03
N SER A 30 -9.22 0.12 2.45
CA SER A 30 -9.61 1.54 2.45
C SER A 30 -10.44 1.85 1.21
N PRO A 31 -11.46 2.71 1.25
CA PRO A 31 -12.45 2.87 0.18
C PRO A 31 -11.88 3.17 -1.23
N ASN A 32 -10.64 3.70 -1.33
CA ASN A 32 -10.02 4.07 -2.60
C ASN A 32 -9.04 3.04 -3.18
N HIS A 33 -8.58 2.05 -2.39
CA HIS A 33 -7.62 1.01 -2.79
C HIS A 33 -6.38 1.56 -3.54
N HIS A 34 -5.70 2.59 -3.01
CA HIS A 34 -4.60 3.23 -3.74
C HIS A 34 -3.38 2.32 -3.88
N ALA A 35 -3.09 1.45 -2.91
CA ALA A 35 -1.94 0.55 -2.97
C ALA A 35 -2.02 -0.43 -4.16
N SER A 36 -3.14 -1.12 -4.38
CA SER A 36 -3.30 -2.02 -5.54
C SER A 36 -3.38 -1.28 -6.87
N LYS A 37 -4.06 -0.12 -6.92
CA LYS A 37 -4.06 0.73 -8.11
C LYS A 37 -2.63 1.14 -8.50
N HIS A 38 -1.83 1.54 -7.53
CA HIS A 38 -0.44 1.89 -7.75
C HIS A 38 0.39 0.70 -8.22
N ALA A 39 0.21 -0.47 -7.59
CA ALA A 39 0.91 -1.69 -8.00
C ALA A 39 0.64 -2.03 -9.47
N HIS A 40 -0.63 -1.94 -9.92
CA HIS A 40 -0.99 -2.17 -11.31
C HIS A 40 -0.52 -1.08 -12.27
N GLN A 41 -0.59 0.20 -11.89
CA GLN A 41 -0.24 1.33 -12.77
C GLN A 41 1.27 1.54 -12.92
N SER A 42 2.02 1.35 -11.84
CA SER A 42 3.47 1.59 -11.82
C SER A 42 4.27 0.32 -12.05
N ALA A 43 3.59 -0.84 -12.18
CA ALA A 43 4.21 -2.16 -12.19
C ALA A 43 5.11 -2.38 -10.96
N HIS A 44 4.68 -1.88 -9.80
CA HIS A 44 5.38 -2.05 -8.53
C HIS A 44 4.65 -3.08 -7.64
N PRO A 45 4.91 -4.39 -7.80
CA PRO A 45 4.11 -5.40 -7.14
C PRO A 45 4.35 -5.52 -5.63
N VAL A 46 5.43 -4.96 -5.07
CA VAL A 46 5.79 -5.20 -3.67
C VAL A 46 5.45 -4.01 -2.76
N ILE A 47 4.66 -4.29 -1.71
CA ILE A 47 4.33 -3.35 -0.64
C ILE A 47 4.76 -3.89 0.73
N ALA A 48 5.03 -2.98 1.66
CA ALA A 48 5.23 -3.27 3.08
C ALA A 48 4.10 -2.67 3.91
N SER A 49 3.86 -3.22 5.09
CA SER A 49 3.03 -2.53 6.07
C SER A 49 3.73 -1.29 6.63
N ALA A 50 3.00 -0.18 6.68
CA ALA A 50 3.41 1.03 7.38
C ALA A 50 2.82 1.14 8.79
N GLN A 51 2.22 0.07 9.31
CA GLN A 51 1.61 0.10 10.64
C GLN A 51 2.64 -0.15 11.74
N PRO A 52 2.50 0.52 12.90
CA PRO A 52 3.38 0.30 14.03
C PRO A 52 3.25 -1.15 14.53
N GLY A 53 4.38 -1.86 14.55
CA GLY A 53 4.45 -3.25 15.02
C GLY A 53 4.21 -4.31 13.94
N GLU A 54 3.76 -3.92 12.75
CA GLU A 54 3.65 -4.84 11.61
C GLU A 54 4.94 -4.81 10.79
N ARG A 55 5.53 -5.98 10.54
CA ARG A 55 6.70 -6.13 9.67
C ARG A 55 6.47 -7.25 8.68
N TRP A 56 5.84 -6.88 7.60
CA TRP A 56 5.54 -7.81 6.53
C TRP A 56 5.56 -7.11 5.18
N LEU A 57 5.78 -7.92 4.16
CA LEU A 57 5.76 -7.60 2.75
C LEU A 57 4.66 -8.41 2.09
N TYR A 58 4.04 -7.82 1.08
CA TYR A 58 3.10 -8.49 0.21
C TYR A 58 3.42 -8.16 -1.24
N CYS A 59 3.45 -9.20 -2.09
CA CYS A 59 3.68 -9.10 -3.51
C CYS A 59 2.36 -9.37 -4.25
N TYR A 60 1.79 -8.36 -4.90
CA TYR A 60 0.56 -8.49 -5.68
C TYR A 60 0.71 -9.45 -6.87
N SER A 61 1.90 -9.54 -7.47
CA SER A 61 2.12 -10.39 -8.65
C SER A 61 2.23 -11.87 -8.32
N ASP A 62 2.84 -12.20 -7.18
CA ASP A 62 3.02 -13.57 -6.70
C ASP A 62 1.91 -14.01 -5.75
N ASP A 63 0.99 -13.09 -5.40
CA ASP A 63 0.01 -13.27 -4.33
C ASP A 63 0.66 -13.81 -3.03
N ALA A 64 1.87 -13.32 -2.73
CA ALA A 64 2.73 -13.86 -1.68
C ALA A 64 2.89 -12.88 -0.53
N PHE A 65 2.88 -13.42 0.69
CA PHE A 65 3.03 -12.68 1.94
C PHE A 65 4.25 -13.20 2.72
N VAL A 66 5.07 -12.28 3.22
CA VAL A 66 6.29 -12.60 4.00
C VAL A 66 6.41 -11.67 5.19
N GLU A 67 6.68 -12.22 6.38
CA GLU A 67 6.96 -11.47 7.62
C GLU A 67 8.46 -11.43 7.90
N TYR A 68 8.95 -10.37 8.57
CA TYR A 68 10.39 -10.17 8.87
C TYR A 68 10.70 -9.45 10.19
#